data_AF-A0A3A8G8J9-F1
#
_entry.id   AF-A0A3A8G8J9-F1
#
_cell.length_a   1.000
_cell.length_b   1.000
_cell.length_c   1.000
_cell.angle_alpha   90.00
_cell.angle_beta   90.00
_cell.angle_gamma   90.00
#
_symmetry.space_group_name_H-M   'P 1'
#
loop_
_entity.id
_entity.type
_entity.pdbx_description
1 polymer ?
#
loop_
_entity_poly.entity_id
_entity_poly.type
_entity_poly.pdbx_seq_one_letter_code
_entity_poly.pdbx_strand_id
1 'polypeptide(L)'
;MSWNPAATEGLAFSAAMGERTAPLAWLVDFTARSIKKLDLSSLPGGAPVEGKEGPSLVQLGFDTQGRPQALIADVYVQRAPESGEGGARFLTFEGQRYPVAAGSSNGENAPGLAFAYRMEGPAWKRVETKVSSFGSQDAPDVSELDAAKKMLQQTLSSSSELPGKPADKAMAHTLETTLIEDPAEEEAWRTLPTPGAVLHYRVAKDPEDDSSFASLPLRWERDGALVAPEQLAAQQGERLVLQARGAMVLIVSLNETGRTAQVFDSQTMKSLVRVQGVDAPTLVP
;
A
#
# COMPACT_ATOMS: atom_id res chain seq x y z
N MET A 1 2.25 2.21 0.50
CA MET A 1 3.45 2.66 1.20
C MET A 1 2.95 3.03 2.58
N SER A 2 3.43 2.36 3.62
CA SER A 2 3.10 2.76 5.00
C SER A 2 4.03 3.86 5.46
N TRP A 3 3.59 4.57 6.49
CA TRP A 3 4.33 5.60 7.19
C TRP A 3 4.50 5.18 8.64
N ASN A 4 5.68 5.38 9.22
CA ASN A 4 5.86 5.13 10.64
C ASN A 4 5.02 6.14 11.48
N PRO A 5 4.84 5.92 12.81
CA PRO A 5 4.05 6.83 13.65
C PRO A 5 4.52 8.28 13.61
N ALA A 6 5.84 8.51 13.51
CA ALA A 6 6.45 9.84 13.48
C ALA A 6 6.42 10.51 12.10
N ALA A 7 5.98 9.80 11.04
CA ALA A 7 6.06 10.23 9.64
C ALA A 7 7.47 10.62 9.17
N THR A 8 8.51 10.04 9.78
CA THR A 8 9.92 10.23 9.40
C THR A 8 10.43 9.15 8.44
N GLU A 9 9.74 8.00 8.41
CA GLU A 9 10.07 6.88 7.54
C GLU A 9 8.82 6.33 6.85
N GLY A 10 9.03 5.71 5.68
CA GLY A 10 8.01 4.98 4.95
C GLY A 10 8.47 3.59 4.51
N LEU A 11 7.53 2.67 4.32
CA LEU A 11 7.80 1.36 3.70
C LEU A 11 7.06 1.25 2.38
N ALA A 12 7.82 1.18 1.29
CA ALA A 12 7.30 0.78 -0.01
C ALA A 12 7.36 -0.74 -0.12
N PHE A 13 6.30 -1.34 -0.64
CA PHE A 13 6.15 -2.79 -0.78
C PHE A 13 5.63 -3.10 -2.18
N SER A 14 6.17 -4.15 -2.77
CA SER A 14 5.74 -4.75 -4.03
C SER A 14 5.49 -6.22 -3.76
N ALA A 15 4.25 -6.66 -3.93
CA ALA A 15 3.91 -8.08 -3.81
C ALA A 15 4.56 -8.89 -4.95
N ALA A 16 4.71 -10.20 -4.75
CA ALA A 16 5.12 -11.11 -5.82
C ALA A 16 3.98 -11.23 -6.86
N MET A 17 4.27 -10.91 -8.12
CA MET A 17 3.34 -10.98 -9.24
C MET A 17 3.64 -12.23 -10.08
N GLY A 18 3.03 -13.35 -9.70
CA GLY A 18 3.15 -14.62 -10.42
C GLY A 18 4.30 -15.50 -9.94
N GLU A 19 4.37 -16.70 -10.52
CA GLU A 19 5.35 -17.72 -10.15
C GLU A 19 6.79 -17.20 -10.29
N ARG A 20 7.67 -17.62 -9.38
CA ARG A 20 9.10 -17.29 -9.39
C ARG A 20 9.44 -15.79 -9.29
N THR A 21 8.51 -14.94 -8.87
CA THR A 21 8.83 -13.56 -8.46
C THR A 21 8.91 -13.47 -6.94
N ALA A 22 9.90 -12.73 -6.42
CA ALA A 22 9.99 -12.44 -4.99
C ALA A 22 9.31 -11.10 -4.71
N PRO A 23 8.64 -10.94 -3.55
CA PRO A 23 8.23 -9.63 -3.12
C PRO A 23 9.44 -8.73 -2.88
N LEU A 24 9.26 -7.42 -3.05
CA LEU A 24 10.28 -6.42 -2.79
C LEU A 24 9.78 -5.41 -1.77
N ALA A 25 10.68 -4.91 -0.93
CA ALA A 25 10.37 -3.83 -0.02
C ALA A 25 11.53 -2.88 0.15
N TRP A 26 11.21 -1.62 0.43
CA TRP A 26 12.16 -0.56 0.68
C TRP A 26 11.73 0.24 1.90
N LEU A 27 12.66 0.42 2.85
CA LEU A 27 12.54 1.41 3.90
C LEU A 27 13.08 2.73 3.36
N VAL A 28 12.27 3.78 3.47
CA VAL A 28 12.58 5.13 3.05
C VAL A 28 12.74 5.99 4.28
N ASP A 29 13.87 6.66 4.41
CA ASP A 29 14.09 7.70 5.41
C ASP A 29 13.89 9.06 4.75
N PHE A 30 12.83 9.77 5.15
CA PHE A 30 12.51 11.09 4.58
C PHE A 30 13.45 12.19 5.08
N THR A 31 14.03 12.03 6.26
CA THR A 31 14.96 13.00 6.85
C THR A 31 16.33 12.89 6.19
N ALA A 32 16.85 11.67 6.08
CA ALA A 32 18.12 11.39 5.41
C ALA A 32 18.00 11.34 3.88
N ARG A 33 16.77 11.38 3.34
CA ARG A 33 16.48 11.23 1.90
C ARG A 33 17.13 9.99 1.29
N SER A 34 17.01 8.89 2.02
CA SER A 34 17.67 7.63 1.66
C SER A 34 16.66 6.49 1.49
N ILE A 35 17.05 5.52 0.68
CA ILE A 35 16.28 4.31 0.42
C ILE A 35 17.15 3.12 0.73
N LYS A 36 16.62 2.20 1.54
CA LYS A 36 17.25 0.92 1.82
C LYS A 36 16.31 -0.21 1.42
N LYS A 37 16.76 -1.08 0.52
CA LYS A 37 16.06 -2.33 0.24
C LYS A 37 16.03 -3.18 1.52
N LEU A 38 14.85 -3.64 1.90
CA LEU A 38 14.70 -4.59 2.99
C LEU A 38 14.94 -6.01 2.48
N ASP A 39 15.72 -6.76 3.25
CA ASP A 39 15.85 -8.19 3.01
C ASP A 39 14.59 -8.90 3.51
N LEU A 40 13.88 -9.54 2.60
CA LEU A 40 12.68 -10.32 2.90
C LEU A 40 12.98 -11.83 2.86
N SER A 41 14.19 -12.25 2.48
CA SER A 41 14.51 -13.66 2.21
C SER A 41 14.35 -14.59 3.41
N SER A 42 14.43 -14.05 4.64
CA SER A 42 14.22 -14.81 5.87
C SER A 42 12.74 -14.95 6.27
N LEU A 43 11.81 -14.28 5.57
CA LEU A 43 10.38 -14.40 5.80
C LEU A 43 9.80 -15.57 5.00
N PRO A 44 8.84 -16.33 5.54
CA PRO A 44 8.02 -17.22 4.73
C PRO A 44 7.31 -16.42 3.61
N GLY A 45 7.43 -16.85 2.37
CA GLY A 45 6.89 -16.12 1.21
C GLY A 45 7.72 -14.91 0.76
N GLY A 46 8.89 -14.68 1.38
CA GLY A 46 9.84 -13.64 0.98
C GLY A 46 10.83 -14.04 -0.11
N ALA A 47 10.82 -15.31 -0.52
CA ALA A 47 11.60 -15.86 -1.61
C ALA A 47 10.67 -16.28 -2.78
N PRO A 48 11.18 -16.38 -4.02
CA PRO A 48 10.42 -16.92 -5.13
C PRO A 48 9.96 -18.35 -4.82
N VAL A 49 8.66 -18.61 -5.00
CA VAL A 49 8.10 -19.97 -4.88
C VAL A 49 7.77 -20.49 -6.28
N GLU A 50 8.02 -21.77 -6.52
CA GLU A 50 7.53 -22.47 -7.72
C GLU A 50 6.09 -22.95 -7.49
N GLY A 51 5.19 -22.61 -8.42
CA GLY A 51 3.76 -22.89 -8.28
C GLY A 51 3.01 -21.90 -7.38
N LYS A 52 1.70 -22.12 -7.23
CA LYS A 52 0.80 -21.27 -6.43
C LYS A 52 0.74 -21.62 -4.95
N GLU A 53 1.58 -22.53 -4.49
CA GLU A 53 1.46 -23.14 -3.16
C GLU A 53 2.58 -22.69 -2.22
N GLY A 54 2.21 -22.09 -1.09
CA GLY A 54 3.13 -21.70 -0.04
C GLY A 54 2.72 -20.41 0.65
N PRO A 55 3.45 -20.02 1.71
CA PRO A 55 3.21 -18.77 2.40
C PRO A 55 3.39 -17.57 1.46
N SER A 56 2.52 -16.58 1.59
CA SER A 56 2.55 -15.32 0.84
C SER A 56 2.67 -14.15 1.81
N LEU A 57 3.55 -13.20 1.49
CA LEU A 57 3.63 -11.92 2.20
C LEU A 57 2.48 -11.03 1.74
N VAL A 58 1.44 -10.90 2.57
CA VAL A 58 0.19 -10.21 2.23
C VAL A 58 0.33 -8.70 2.45
N GLN A 59 0.95 -8.31 3.56
CA GLN A 59 1.02 -6.90 3.94
C GLN A 59 2.34 -6.56 4.62
N LEU A 60 2.82 -5.33 4.36
CA LEU A 60 3.97 -4.76 5.04
C LEU A 60 3.62 -3.36 5.58
N GLY A 61 3.90 -3.15 6.86
CA GLY A 61 3.51 -1.97 7.62
C GLY A 61 4.48 -1.63 8.74
N PHE A 62 4.07 -0.69 9.60
CA PHE A 62 4.75 -0.40 10.85
C PHE A 62 3.86 -0.79 12.03
N ASP A 63 4.49 -1.33 13.07
CA ASP A 63 3.83 -1.47 14.38
C ASP A 63 3.67 -0.10 15.07
N THR A 64 3.00 -0.08 16.23
CA THR A 64 2.76 1.15 17.00
C THR A 64 4.03 1.82 17.52
N GLN A 65 5.16 1.10 17.52
CA GLN A 65 6.47 1.63 17.91
C GLN A 65 7.30 2.08 16.70
N GLY A 66 6.77 1.99 15.48
CA GLY A 66 7.46 2.38 14.26
C GLY A 66 8.43 1.35 13.73
N ARG A 67 8.32 0.08 14.13
CA ARG A 67 9.16 -1.00 13.58
C ARG A 67 8.46 -1.65 12.39
N PRO A 68 9.19 -2.00 11.32
CA PRO A 68 8.63 -2.76 10.21
C PRO A 68 7.99 -4.07 10.68
N GLN A 69 6.79 -4.34 10.18
CA GLN A 69 5.98 -5.53 10.47
C GLN A 69 5.43 -6.10 9.17
N ALA A 70 5.51 -7.42 9.04
CA ALA A 70 5.06 -8.21 7.90
C ALA A 70 3.93 -9.14 8.33
N LEU A 71 2.87 -9.21 7.54
CA LEU A 71 1.76 -10.16 7.70
C LEU A 71 1.81 -11.19 6.58
N ILE A 72 1.75 -12.47 6.95
CA ILE A 72 1.95 -13.59 6.03
C ILE A 72 0.76 -14.53 6.15
N ALA A 73 0.24 -14.97 5.01
CA ALA A 73 -0.77 -16.01 4.90
C ALA A 73 -0.12 -17.31 4.44
N ASP A 74 -0.38 -18.43 5.11
CA ASP A 74 0.01 -19.77 4.69
C ASP A 74 -1.26 -20.60 4.55
N VAL A 75 -1.73 -20.75 3.32
CA VAL A 75 -3.05 -21.32 3.00
C VAL A 75 -2.94 -22.81 2.75
N TYR A 76 -3.71 -23.61 3.49
CA TYR A 76 -3.58 -25.06 3.50
C TYR A 76 -4.57 -25.68 2.51
N VAL A 77 -4.49 -25.29 1.24
CA VAL A 77 -5.44 -25.71 0.19
C VAL A 77 -5.49 -27.24 0.04
N GLN A 78 -4.33 -27.90 0.09
CA GLN A 78 -4.24 -29.37 -0.01
C GLN A 78 -4.03 -30.08 1.33
N ARG A 79 -3.79 -29.34 2.42
CA ARG A 79 -3.52 -29.90 3.75
C ARG A 79 -4.79 -29.83 4.59
N ALA A 80 -5.55 -30.92 4.59
CA ALA A 80 -6.74 -31.02 5.43
C ALA A 80 -6.36 -30.94 6.91
N PRO A 81 -7.13 -30.20 7.74
CA PRO A 81 -6.99 -30.26 9.19
C PRO A 81 -7.07 -31.69 9.72
N GLU A 82 -6.17 -32.02 10.63
CA GLU A 82 -6.11 -33.32 11.31
C GLU A 82 -7.27 -33.44 12.30
N SER A 83 -7.77 -34.67 12.49
CA SER A 83 -8.79 -35.00 13.49
C SER A 83 -8.15 -35.45 14.79
N GLY A 84 -8.53 -34.81 15.89
CA GLY A 84 -8.14 -35.15 17.25
C GLY A 84 -9.23 -35.90 18.02
N GLU A 85 -8.93 -36.21 19.28
CA GLU A 85 -9.89 -36.80 20.19
C GLU A 85 -11.15 -35.93 20.31
N GLY A 86 -12.32 -36.57 20.38
CA GLY A 86 -13.61 -35.88 20.47
C GLY A 86 -14.04 -35.16 19.18
N GLY A 87 -13.38 -35.39 18.04
CA GLY A 87 -13.74 -34.77 16.75
C GLY A 87 -13.25 -33.33 16.58
N ALA A 88 -12.41 -32.85 17.50
CA ALA A 88 -11.76 -31.55 17.36
C ALA A 88 -10.81 -31.57 16.15
N ARG A 89 -10.78 -30.49 15.37
CA ARG A 89 -9.90 -30.36 14.20
C ARG A 89 -8.75 -29.43 14.51
N PHE A 90 -7.55 -29.72 14.02
CA PHE A 90 -6.38 -28.88 14.23
C PHE A 90 -5.43 -28.87 13.02
N LEU A 91 -4.61 -27.82 12.93
CA LEU A 91 -3.43 -27.77 12.07
C LEU A 91 -2.19 -28.01 12.92
N THR A 92 -1.27 -28.85 12.45
CA THR A 92 0.05 -29.02 13.06
C THR A 92 1.07 -28.17 12.34
N PHE A 93 1.77 -27.31 13.08
CA PHE A 93 2.85 -26.48 12.54
C PHE A 93 3.95 -26.32 13.58
N GLU A 94 5.19 -26.60 13.18
CA GLU A 94 6.38 -26.61 14.06
C GLU A 94 6.18 -27.42 15.36
N GLY A 95 5.48 -28.56 15.27
CA GLY A 95 5.21 -29.44 16.41
C GLY A 95 4.12 -28.92 17.36
N GLN A 96 3.50 -27.78 17.07
CA GLN A 96 2.37 -27.25 17.83
C GLN A 96 1.05 -27.50 17.10
N ARG A 97 -0.01 -27.73 17.87
CA ARG A 97 -1.38 -27.91 17.36
C ARG A 97 -2.16 -26.62 17.50
N TYR A 98 -2.79 -26.20 16.42
CA TYR A 98 -3.65 -25.02 16.39
C TYR A 98 -5.09 -25.43 16.08
N PRO A 99 -6.06 -25.12 16.96
CA PRO A 99 -7.44 -25.53 16.78
C PRO A 99 -8.09 -24.84 15.58
N VAL A 100 -8.83 -25.60 14.79
CA VAL A 100 -9.60 -25.14 13.63
C VAL A 100 -11.08 -25.14 14.01
N ALA A 101 -11.71 -23.96 13.99
CA ALA A 101 -13.10 -23.81 14.38
C ALA A 101 -14.05 -24.59 13.45
N ALA A 102 -15.17 -25.11 13.97
CA ALA A 102 -16.19 -25.68 13.11
C ALA A 102 -16.69 -24.62 12.11
N GLY A 103 -16.68 -24.92 10.80
CA GLY A 103 -17.10 -23.98 9.75
C GLY A 103 -15.98 -23.12 9.13
N SER A 104 -14.76 -23.14 9.69
CA SER A 104 -13.58 -22.42 9.14
C SER A 104 -12.97 -23.08 7.89
N SER A 105 -13.50 -24.22 7.48
CA SER A 105 -13.25 -24.83 6.17
C SER A 105 -14.58 -25.24 5.55
N ASN A 106 -14.95 -24.63 4.43
CA ASN A 106 -16.11 -25.02 3.61
C ASN A 106 -15.70 -25.00 2.12
N GLY A 107 -16.63 -25.19 1.19
CA GLY A 107 -16.30 -25.16 -0.24
C GLY A 107 -15.72 -23.84 -0.75
N GLU A 108 -15.86 -22.75 0.01
CA GLU A 108 -15.47 -21.38 -0.35
C GLU A 108 -14.23 -20.89 0.42
N ASN A 109 -13.90 -21.51 1.56
CA ASN A 109 -12.82 -21.11 2.44
C ASN A 109 -11.89 -22.27 2.79
N ALA A 110 -10.59 -22.06 2.58
CA ALA A 110 -9.52 -22.95 3.01
C ALA A 110 -9.01 -22.55 4.40
N PRO A 111 -8.77 -23.51 5.31
CA PRO A 111 -8.08 -23.21 6.56
C PRO A 111 -6.61 -22.89 6.28
N GLY A 112 -5.96 -22.19 7.19
CA GLY A 112 -4.53 -21.94 7.11
C GLY A 112 -4.01 -21.25 8.37
N LEU A 113 -2.77 -20.79 8.28
CA LEU A 113 -2.12 -20.01 9.35
C LEU A 113 -1.84 -18.59 8.85
N ALA A 114 -2.16 -17.63 9.71
CA ALA A 114 -1.70 -16.26 9.58
C ALA A 114 -0.51 -16.05 10.53
N PHE A 115 0.53 -15.38 10.05
CA PHE A 115 1.70 -15.03 10.85
C PHE A 115 1.94 -13.52 10.85
N ALA A 116 2.37 -13.00 12.00
CA ALA A 116 2.98 -11.69 12.08
C ALA A 116 4.47 -11.81 12.36
N TYR A 117 5.28 -11.13 11.57
CA TYR A 117 6.71 -10.97 11.76
C TYR A 117 7.05 -9.51 12.00
N ARG A 118 8.01 -9.25 12.86
CA ARG A 118 8.48 -7.90 13.16
C ARG A 118 9.98 -7.85 13.01
N MET A 119 10.48 -6.74 12.47
CA MET A 119 11.91 -6.49 12.37
C MET A 119 12.47 -6.12 13.76
N GLU A 120 13.44 -6.89 14.23
CA GLU A 120 14.21 -6.65 15.45
C GLU A 120 15.70 -6.59 15.06
N GLY A 121 16.26 -5.38 15.00
CA GLY A 121 17.59 -5.17 14.44
C GLY A 121 17.62 -5.51 12.93
N PRO A 122 18.56 -6.34 12.45
CA PRO A 122 18.60 -6.74 11.04
C PRO A 122 17.70 -7.95 10.72
N ALA A 123 17.06 -8.57 11.71
CA ALA A 123 16.37 -9.85 11.56
C ALA A 123 14.84 -9.71 11.66
N TRP A 124 14.13 -10.55 10.92
CA TRP A 124 12.70 -10.73 11.10
C TRP A 124 12.43 -11.79 12.15
N LYS A 125 11.54 -11.49 13.11
CA LYS A 125 11.14 -12.41 14.17
C LYS A 125 9.65 -12.61 14.15
N ARG A 126 9.20 -13.86 14.22
CA ARG A 126 7.77 -14.17 14.37
C ARG A 126 7.29 -13.72 15.74
N VAL A 127 6.24 -12.91 15.76
CA VAL A 127 5.64 -12.36 16.99
C VAL A 127 4.24 -12.90 17.26
N GLU A 128 3.56 -13.43 16.24
CA GLU A 128 2.22 -13.98 16.38
C GLU A 128 1.97 -15.09 15.35
N THR A 129 1.13 -16.06 15.71
CA THR A 129 0.63 -17.12 14.83
C THR A 129 -0.81 -17.41 15.22
N LYS A 130 -1.72 -17.39 14.25
CA LYS A 130 -3.14 -17.73 14.46
C LYS A 130 -3.65 -18.58 13.31
N VAL A 131 -4.62 -19.43 13.61
CA VAL A 131 -5.42 -20.09 12.57
C VAL A 131 -6.36 -19.07 11.98
N SER A 132 -6.51 -19.12 10.66
CA SER A 132 -7.47 -18.30 9.93
C SER A 132 -8.09 -19.09 8.78
N SER A 133 -9.05 -18.46 8.10
CA SER A 133 -9.68 -18.94 6.88
C SER A 133 -9.37 -17.97 5.74
N PHE A 134 -9.17 -18.51 4.55
CA PHE A 134 -8.76 -17.77 3.35
C PHE A 134 -9.58 -18.24 2.15
N GLY A 135 -9.91 -17.34 1.23
CA GLY A 135 -10.56 -17.71 -0.04
C GLY A 135 -11.69 -16.77 -0.42
N SER A 136 -12.67 -16.58 0.46
CA SER A 136 -13.74 -15.59 0.24
C SER A 136 -13.29 -14.17 0.60
N GLN A 137 -13.96 -13.17 0.05
CA GLN A 137 -13.72 -11.76 0.37
C GLN A 137 -13.99 -11.44 1.85
N ASP A 138 -14.94 -12.16 2.47
CA ASP A 138 -15.29 -12.02 3.89
C ASP A 138 -14.46 -12.93 4.81
N ALA A 139 -13.48 -13.67 4.25
CA ALA A 139 -12.64 -14.54 5.04
C ALA A 139 -11.75 -13.71 5.97
N PRO A 140 -11.58 -14.09 7.25
CA PRO A 140 -10.79 -13.30 8.19
C PRO A 140 -9.33 -13.09 7.79
N ASP A 141 -8.70 -14.01 7.03
CA ASP A 141 -7.34 -13.86 6.50
C ASP A 141 -6.31 -13.43 7.58
N VAL A 142 -5.32 -12.61 7.26
CA VAL A 142 -4.35 -12.04 8.19
C VAL A 142 -4.96 -11.04 9.18
N SER A 143 -6.23 -10.64 9.01
CA SER A 143 -6.90 -9.68 9.91
C SER A 143 -7.19 -10.25 11.30
N GLU A 144 -7.17 -11.58 11.47
CA GLU A 144 -7.30 -12.24 12.79
C GLU A 144 -6.15 -11.90 13.76
N LEU A 145 -4.99 -11.55 13.20
CA LEU A 145 -3.80 -11.20 13.97
C LEU A 145 -4.02 -9.93 14.79
N ASP A 146 -3.66 -9.97 16.08
CA ASP A 146 -3.68 -8.76 16.93
C ASP A 146 -2.64 -7.76 16.45
N ALA A 147 -1.53 -8.25 15.90
CA ALA A 147 -0.53 -7.46 15.22
C ALA A 147 -1.10 -6.73 13.99
N ALA A 148 -2.01 -7.35 13.23
CA ALA A 148 -2.68 -6.69 12.10
C ALA A 148 -3.60 -5.56 12.57
N LYS A 149 -4.41 -5.83 13.61
CA LYS A 149 -5.33 -4.86 14.23
C LYS A 149 -4.60 -3.65 14.82
N LYS A 150 -3.37 -3.84 15.29
CA LYS A 150 -2.50 -2.80 15.85
C LYS A 150 -1.57 -2.17 14.82
N MET A 151 -1.48 -2.74 13.63
CA MET A 151 -0.71 -2.14 12.57
C MET A 151 -1.37 -0.82 12.24
N LEU A 152 -0.58 0.25 12.14
CA LEU A 152 -1.15 1.55 11.83
C LEU A 152 -1.88 1.42 10.50
N GLN A 153 -3.22 1.51 10.56
CA GLN A 153 -4.04 1.54 9.36
C GLN A 153 -3.48 2.68 8.53
N GLN A 154 -2.86 2.28 7.41
CA GLN A 154 -2.45 3.24 6.42
C GLN A 154 -3.76 3.91 6.04
N THR A 155 -3.88 5.21 6.27
CA THR A 155 -4.88 6.06 5.61
C THR A 155 -4.63 5.98 4.12
N LEU A 156 -4.95 4.83 3.54
CA LEU A 156 -5.49 4.70 2.23
C LEU A 156 -6.83 5.41 2.39
N SER A 157 -6.94 6.63 1.87
CA SER A 157 -8.20 6.94 1.20
C SER A 157 -8.44 5.72 0.31
N SER A 158 -9.51 4.97 0.59
CA SER A 158 -9.94 3.87 -0.27
C SER A 158 -9.79 4.37 -1.71
N SER A 159 -9.29 3.54 -2.62
CA SER A 159 -8.88 3.96 -3.97
C SER A 159 -9.93 4.76 -4.78
N SER A 160 -11.17 4.86 -4.27
CA SER A 160 -12.26 5.71 -4.73
C SER A 160 -12.27 7.16 -4.23
N GLU A 161 -11.64 7.52 -3.11
CA GLU A 161 -11.70 8.88 -2.54
C GLU A 161 -10.48 9.71 -2.90
N LEU A 162 -10.70 10.71 -3.76
CA LEU A 162 -9.69 11.69 -4.16
C LEU A 162 -9.38 12.67 -3.01
N PRO A 163 -8.11 12.81 -2.58
CA PRO A 163 -7.76 13.60 -1.41
C PRO A 163 -7.97 15.11 -1.60
N GLY A 164 -8.15 15.86 -0.51
CA GLY A 164 -8.39 17.30 -0.58
C GLY A 164 -9.84 17.64 -0.95
N LYS A 165 -10.08 18.86 -1.42
CA LYS A 165 -11.43 19.37 -1.76
C LYS A 165 -11.48 19.84 -3.22
N PRO A 166 -12.67 19.93 -3.84
CA PRO A 166 -12.81 20.64 -5.11
C PRO A 166 -12.18 22.03 -5.03
N ALA A 167 -11.47 22.43 -6.07
CA ALA A 167 -11.01 23.80 -6.21
C ALA A 167 -12.22 24.74 -6.30
N ASP A 168 -12.09 25.97 -5.80
CA ASP A 168 -13.10 26.98 -6.06
C ASP A 168 -13.08 27.39 -7.54
N LYS A 169 -14.16 28.03 -8.00
CA LYS A 169 -14.32 28.39 -9.41
C LYS A 169 -13.22 29.31 -9.94
N ALA A 170 -12.74 30.24 -9.13
CA ALA A 170 -11.71 31.19 -9.56
C ALA A 170 -10.37 30.47 -9.76
N MET A 171 -9.98 29.64 -8.79
CA MET A 171 -8.76 28.83 -8.86
C MET A 171 -8.84 27.80 -9.98
N ALA A 172 -9.95 27.08 -10.11
CA ALA A 172 -10.17 26.13 -11.21
C ALA A 172 -10.02 26.81 -12.57
N HIS A 173 -10.63 27.97 -12.76
CA HIS A 173 -10.49 28.75 -13.99
C HIS A 173 -9.04 29.19 -14.25
N THR A 174 -8.30 29.63 -13.21
CA THR A 174 -6.88 29.97 -13.34
C THR A 174 -6.04 28.76 -13.75
N LEU A 175 -6.22 27.61 -13.09
CA LEU A 175 -5.49 26.37 -13.40
C LEU A 175 -5.78 25.91 -14.83
N GLU A 176 -7.05 25.91 -15.22
CA GLU A 176 -7.50 25.50 -16.54
C GLU A 176 -6.89 26.37 -17.65
N THR A 177 -7.05 27.69 -17.55
CA THR A 177 -6.55 28.65 -18.56
C THR A 177 -5.03 28.76 -18.61
N THR A 178 -4.33 28.43 -17.52
CA THR A 178 -2.86 28.52 -17.46
C THR A 178 -2.19 27.23 -17.92
N LEU A 179 -2.83 26.08 -17.73
CA LEU A 179 -2.17 24.77 -17.85
C LEU A 179 -2.70 23.91 -18.99
N ILE A 180 -3.88 24.21 -19.52
CA ILE A 180 -4.53 23.45 -20.58
C ILE A 180 -4.64 24.34 -21.84
N GLU A 181 -4.15 23.84 -22.97
CA GLU A 181 -4.15 24.60 -24.24
C GLU A 181 -5.54 24.70 -24.88
N ASP A 182 -6.40 23.69 -24.69
CA ASP A 182 -7.77 23.66 -25.20
C ASP A 182 -8.73 23.15 -24.10
N PRO A 183 -9.20 24.06 -23.22
CA PRO A 183 -9.96 23.67 -22.05
C PRO A 183 -11.39 23.24 -22.42
N ALA A 184 -11.75 22.01 -22.06
CA ALA A 184 -13.13 21.52 -22.14
C ALA A 184 -13.99 22.07 -20.98
N GLU A 185 -15.32 21.94 -21.05
CA GLU A 185 -16.21 22.42 -19.98
C GLU A 185 -15.87 21.82 -18.61
N GLU A 186 -15.64 22.73 -17.64
CA GLU A 186 -15.38 22.54 -16.20
C GLU A 186 -14.84 21.16 -15.79
N GLU A 187 -13.58 20.91 -16.11
CA GLU A 187 -12.85 19.80 -15.54
C GLU A 187 -12.67 19.97 -14.02
N ALA A 188 -12.84 18.89 -13.27
CA ALA A 188 -12.88 18.93 -11.83
C ALA A 188 -11.47 19.06 -11.23
N TRP A 189 -10.98 20.28 -11.06
CA TRP A 189 -9.76 20.54 -10.30
C TRP A 189 -9.98 20.26 -8.81
N ARG A 190 -8.96 19.71 -8.15
CA ARG A 190 -8.92 19.53 -6.70
C ARG A 190 -7.71 20.21 -6.09
N THR A 191 -7.88 20.58 -4.84
CA THR A 191 -6.94 21.31 -4.02
C THR A 191 -6.68 20.51 -2.76
N LEU A 192 -5.41 20.16 -2.53
CA LEU A 192 -4.93 19.41 -1.39
C LEU A 192 -4.02 20.31 -0.54
N PRO A 193 -4.57 20.97 0.50
CA PRO A 193 -3.77 21.78 1.40
C PRO A 193 -2.80 20.90 2.20
N THR A 194 -1.57 21.37 2.34
CA THR A 194 -0.58 20.79 3.25
C THR A 194 0.08 21.91 4.07
N PRO A 195 0.86 21.61 5.12
CA PRO A 195 1.50 22.63 5.95
C PRO A 195 2.46 23.58 5.22
N GLY A 196 3.05 23.18 4.08
CA GLY A 196 4.09 23.98 3.39
C GLY A 196 3.67 24.60 2.05
N ALA A 197 2.76 23.96 1.32
CA ALA A 197 2.25 24.41 0.04
C ALA A 197 0.91 23.72 -0.25
N VAL A 198 0.14 24.27 -1.18
CA VAL A 198 -1.09 23.63 -1.63
C VAL A 198 -0.82 22.86 -2.91
N LEU A 199 -1.25 21.61 -3.01
CA LEU A 199 -1.14 20.83 -4.25
C LEU A 199 -2.46 20.91 -5.01
N HIS A 200 -2.42 21.44 -6.22
CA HIS A 200 -3.51 21.40 -7.17
C HIS A 200 -3.27 20.28 -8.16
N TYR A 201 -4.33 19.53 -8.44
CA TYR A 201 -4.28 18.43 -9.38
C TYR A 201 -5.59 18.30 -10.14
N ARG A 202 -5.48 17.82 -11.37
CA ARG A 202 -6.62 17.57 -12.24
C ARG A 202 -7.27 16.24 -11.86
N VAL A 203 -8.59 16.15 -12.03
CA VAL A 203 -9.32 14.90 -11.92
C VAL A 203 -9.79 14.49 -13.31
N ALA A 204 -9.43 13.28 -13.72
CA ALA A 204 -9.92 12.65 -14.93
C ALA A 204 -10.92 11.54 -14.60
N LYS A 205 -11.73 11.15 -15.59
CA LYS A 205 -12.63 10.01 -15.53
C LYS A 205 -12.08 8.84 -16.33
N ASP A 206 -12.28 7.64 -15.81
CA ASP A 206 -12.08 6.41 -16.58
C ASP A 206 -13.22 6.25 -17.59
N PRO A 207 -12.94 6.06 -18.89
CA PRO A 207 -13.97 5.62 -19.84
C PRO A 207 -14.48 4.20 -19.55
N GLU A 208 -13.67 3.39 -18.85
CA GLU A 208 -13.87 2.05 -18.31
C GLU A 208 -15.17 1.86 -17.52
N ASP A 209 -15.19 2.61 -16.41
CA ASP A 209 -16.04 2.37 -15.25
C ASP A 209 -16.56 3.68 -14.63
N ASP A 210 -16.39 4.81 -15.32
CA ASP A 210 -16.72 6.17 -14.85
C ASP A 210 -16.03 6.59 -13.53
N SER A 211 -15.02 5.85 -13.06
CA SER A 211 -14.28 6.19 -11.84
C SER A 211 -13.45 7.45 -12.04
N SER A 212 -13.36 8.27 -10.98
CA SER A 212 -12.56 9.49 -10.99
C SER A 212 -11.18 9.23 -10.40
N PHE A 213 -10.13 9.72 -11.05
CA PHE A 213 -8.74 9.56 -10.63
C PHE A 213 -7.94 10.86 -10.75
N ALA A 214 -6.89 11.02 -9.92
CA ALA A 214 -6.00 12.16 -10.03
C ALA A 214 -5.09 12.01 -11.27
N SER A 215 -4.87 13.11 -11.99
CA SER A 215 -4.13 13.11 -13.26
C SER A 215 -3.26 14.37 -13.41
N LEU A 216 -2.40 14.36 -14.44
CA LEU A 216 -1.66 15.54 -14.86
C LEU A 216 -2.57 16.57 -15.55
N PRO A 217 -2.28 17.88 -15.41
CA PRO A 217 -1.13 18.46 -14.71
C PRO A 217 -1.31 18.58 -13.18
N LEU A 218 -0.19 18.61 -12.46
CA LEU A 218 -0.12 18.95 -11.03
C LEU A 218 0.70 20.23 -10.81
N ARG A 219 0.27 21.07 -9.88
CA ARG A 219 0.99 22.29 -9.47
C ARG A 219 0.98 22.48 -7.97
N TRP A 220 2.15 22.77 -7.41
CA TRP A 220 2.25 23.36 -6.09
C TRP A 220 1.93 24.85 -6.17
N GLU A 221 1.07 25.34 -5.28
CA GLU A 221 0.88 26.76 -5.02
C GLU A 221 1.60 27.15 -3.72
N ARG A 222 2.45 28.17 -3.82
CA ARG A 222 3.03 28.88 -2.68
C ARG A 222 3.11 30.36 -3.01
N ASP A 223 2.62 31.20 -2.09
CA ASP A 223 2.63 32.65 -2.23
C ASP A 223 2.02 33.13 -3.58
N GLY A 224 0.98 32.43 -4.04
CA GLY A 224 0.30 32.69 -5.32
C GLY A 224 1.02 32.20 -6.57
N ALA A 225 2.22 31.62 -6.46
CA ALA A 225 2.96 31.07 -7.59
C ALA A 225 2.66 29.58 -7.79
N LEU A 226 2.36 29.19 -9.03
CA LEU A 226 2.16 27.80 -9.43
C LEU A 226 3.45 27.18 -9.96
N VAL A 227 3.93 26.11 -9.34
CA VAL A 227 5.19 25.44 -9.64
C VAL A 227 4.94 23.96 -9.92
N ALA A 228 5.50 23.43 -11.00
CA ALA A 228 5.41 22.00 -11.29
C ALA A 228 6.23 21.18 -10.27
N PRO A 229 5.76 19.99 -9.84
CA PRO A 229 6.58 19.09 -9.04
C PRO A 229 7.84 18.68 -9.82
N GLU A 230 9.00 19.03 -9.28
CA GLU A 230 10.28 18.79 -9.95
C GLU A 230 10.52 17.30 -10.14
N GLN A 231 10.90 16.89 -11.37
CA GLN A 231 11.19 15.50 -11.70
C GLN A 231 10.05 14.56 -11.29
N LEU A 232 8.80 14.92 -11.54
CA LEU A 232 7.70 13.97 -11.42
C LEU A 232 7.82 12.91 -12.52
N ALA A 233 7.90 11.64 -12.14
CA ALA A 233 7.90 10.49 -13.04
C ALA A 233 6.46 10.06 -13.33
N ALA A 234 5.74 10.93 -14.04
CA ALA A 234 4.41 10.66 -14.54
C ALA A 234 4.27 11.21 -15.96
N GLN A 235 3.43 10.57 -16.77
CA GLN A 235 3.10 10.99 -18.14
C GLN A 235 1.63 11.39 -18.26
N GLN A 236 1.31 12.19 -19.28
CA GLN A 236 -0.07 12.58 -19.55
C GLN A 236 -0.93 11.34 -19.81
N GLY A 237 -2.13 11.31 -19.23
CA GLY A 237 -3.04 10.16 -19.30
C GLY A 237 -2.82 9.08 -18.23
N GLU A 238 -1.70 9.10 -17.49
CA GLU A 238 -1.48 8.14 -16.40
C GLU A 238 -2.38 8.43 -15.19
N ARG A 239 -2.79 7.35 -14.52
CA ARG A 239 -3.51 7.43 -13.24
C ARG A 239 -2.53 7.74 -12.13
N LEU A 240 -2.90 8.67 -11.25
CA LEU A 240 -2.13 9.02 -10.07
C LEU A 240 -2.90 8.67 -8.80
N VAL A 241 -2.22 8.05 -7.84
CA VAL A 241 -2.70 7.88 -6.48
C VAL A 241 -1.96 8.87 -5.60
N LEU A 242 -2.71 9.70 -4.89
CA LEU A 242 -2.20 10.75 -4.02
C LEU A 242 -2.49 10.40 -2.56
N GLN A 243 -1.50 10.63 -1.69
CA GLN A 243 -1.69 10.61 -0.24
C GLN A 243 -0.91 11.75 0.39
N ALA A 244 -1.44 12.35 1.45
CA ALA A 244 -0.75 13.37 2.22
C ALA A 244 -0.75 13.02 3.70
N ARG A 245 0.39 13.29 4.36
CA ARG A 245 0.53 13.19 5.81
C ARG A 245 1.49 14.27 6.31
N GLY A 246 0.94 15.24 7.04
CA GLY A 246 1.71 16.43 7.41
C GLY A 246 2.23 17.13 6.16
N ALA A 247 3.52 17.46 6.14
CA ALA A 247 4.18 18.06 4.98
C ALA A 247 4.51 17.07 3.85
N MET A 248 4.34 15.77 4.06
CA MET A 248 4.73 14.77 3.07
C MET A 248 3.57 14.46 2.12
N VAL A 249 3.85 14.41 0.82
CA VAL A 249 2.91 13.98 -0.21
C VAL A 249 3.50 12.83 -1.01
N LEU A 250 2.82 11.69 -0.98
CA LEU A 250 3.09 10.54 -1.84
C LEU A 250 2.28 10.68 -3.12
N ILE A 251 2.97 10.53 -4.25
CA ILE A 251 2.40 10.42 -5.58
C ILE A 251 2.85 9.09 -6.15
N VAL A 252 1.89 8.22 -6.48
CA VAL A 252 2.15 6.97 -7.20
C VAL A 252 1.62 7.13 -8.61
N SER A 253 2.49 7.06 -9.62
CA SER A 253 2.08 6.96 -11.02
C SER A 253 1.86 5.50 -11.39
N LEU A 254 0.72 5.23 -12.04
CA LEU A 254 0.32 3.91 -12.51
C LEU A 254 0.46 3.91 -14.02
N ASN A 255 1.46 3.20 -14.53
CA ASN A 255 1.67 3.00 -15.95
C ASN A 255 1.64 1.51 -16.32
N GLU A 256 1.53 1.21 -17.61
CA GLU A 256 1.42 -0.17 -18.11
C GLU A 256 2.67 -1.01 -17.82
N THR A 257 3.83 -0.37 -17.67
CA THR A 257 5.13 -1.01 -17.45
C THR A 257 5.52 -1.14 -15.97
N GLY A 258 4.69 -0.65 -15.05
CA GLY A 258 4.92 -0.67 -13.61
C GLY A 258 4.45 0.61 -12.92
N ARG A 259 4.69 0.70 -11.60
CA ARG A 259 4.33 1.90 -10.83
C ARG A 259 5.57 2.58 -10.26
N THR A 260 5.52 3.90 -10.18
CA THR A 260 6.58 4.70 -9.53
C THR A 260 5.98 5.45 -8.35
N ALA A 261 6.51 5.19 -7.16
CA ALA A 261 6.16 5.92 -5.95
C ALA A 261 7.18 7.04 -5.70
N GLN A 262 6.71 8.27 -5.56
CA GLN A 262 7.52 9.43 -5.21
C GLN A 262 6.95 10.15 -4.00
N VAL A 263 7.82 10.50 -3.05
CA VAL A 263 7.45 11.36 -1.93
C VAL A 263 8.04 12.73 -2.14
N PHE A 264 7.22 13.74 -1.93
CA PHE A 264 7.58 15.15 -1.97
C PHE A 264 7.41 15.74 -0.57
N ASP A 265 8.32 16.63 -0.21
CA ASP A 265 8.17 17.51 0.93
C ASP A 265 7.49 18.80 0.46
N SER A 266 6.30 19.08 0.97
CA SER A 266 5.54 20.26 0.59
C SER A 266 6.11 21.56 1.13
N GLN A 267 7.04 21.54 2.10
CA GLN A 267 7.75 22.74 2.55
C GLN A 267 8.84 23.15 1.57
N THR A 268 9.45 22.22 0.87
CA THR A 268 10.46 22.52 -0.16
C THR A 268 9.96 22.34 -1.59
N MET A 269 8.80 21.68 -1.76
CA MET A 269 8.23 21.21 -3.03
C MET A 269 9.14 20.25 -3.80
N LYS A 270 10.18 19.71 -3.15
CA LYS A 270 11.18 18.83 -3.77
C LYS A 270 10.84 17.37 -3.53
N SER A 271 11.16 16.53 -4.52
CA SER A 271 11.13 15.09 -4.34
C SER A 271 12.19 14.68 -3.31
N LEU A 272 11.77 13.96 -2.28
CA LEU A 272 12.66 13.35 -1.29
C LEU A 272 13.15 11.99 -1.75
N VAL A 273 12.28 11.24 -2.42
CA VAL A 273 12.53 9.86 -2.78
C VAL A 273 11.72 9.45 -4.01
N ARG A 274 12.30 8.52 -4.79
CA ARG A 274 11.62 7.81 -5.88
C ARG A 274 11.92 6.31 -5.78
N VAL A 275 10.88 5.48 -5.82
CA VAL A 275 10.97 4.02 -5.93
C VAL A 275 10.24 3.59 -7.19
N GLN A 276 10.93 2.87 -8.08
CA GLN A 276 10.36 2.28 -9.30
C GLN A 276 10.06 0.80 -9.09
N GLY A 277 9.09 0.27 -9.83
CA GLY A 277 8.71 -1.15 -9.76
C GLY A 277 7.97 -1.48 -8.46
N VAL A 278 7.12 -0.57 -7.98
CA VAL A 278 6.29 -0.78 -6.80
C VAL A 278 4.93 -1.32 -7.23
N ASP A 279 4.69 -2.62 -7.15
CA ASP A 279 3.35 -3.16 -7.40
C ASP A 279 2.48 -3.02 -6.16
N ALA A 280 1.57 -2.05 -6.25
CA ALA A 280 0.61 -1.62 -5.25
C ALA A 280 1.21 -1.13 -3.91
N PRO A 281 0.91 0.10 -3.45
CA PRO A 281 0.93 0.38 -2.03
C PRO A 281 -0.17 -0.44 -1.35
N THR A 282 0.05 -1.73 -1.07
CA THR A 282 -0.88 -2.62 -0.33
C THR A 282 -2.35 -2.34 -0.65
N LEU A 283 -2.77 -2.62 -1.89
CA LEU A 283 -4.17 -2.64 -2.27
C LEU A 283 -4.66 -4.07 -2.14
N VAL A 284 -4.98 -4.47 -0.91
CA VAL A 284 -5.97 -5.51 -0.65
C VAL A 284 -7.11 -4.78 0.09
N PRO A 285 -8.36 -4.87 -0.40
CA PRO A 285 -9.51 -4.21 0.21
C PRO A 285 -9.74 -4.61 1.67
#